data_AF-A0A351T7W2-F1
#
_entry.id   AF-A0A351T7W2-F1
#
_cell.length_a   1.000
_cell.length_b   1.000
_cell.length_c   1.000
_cell.angle_alpha   90.00
_cell.angle_beta   90.00
_cell.angle_gamma   90.00
#
_symmetry.space_group_name_H-M   'P 1'
#
loop_
_entity.id
_entity.type
_entity.pdbx_description
1 polymer ?
#
loop_
_entity_poly.entity_id
_entity_poly.type
_entity_poly.pdbx_seq_one_letter_code
_entity_poly.pdbx_strand_id
1 'polypeptide(L)' 'ANMGPVSLETAIDLENRTQILTTHTKDQKEAVRAFLEKRAPVFKNQ' A
#
# COMPACT_ATOMS: atom_id res chain seq x y z
N ALA A 1 15.63 -10.67 -9.57
CA ALA A 1 16.07 -11.46 -8.40
C ALA A 1 14.85 -12.21 -7.86
N ASN A 2 14.88 -13.54 -7.85
CA ASN A 2 13.82 -14.36 -7.29
C ASN A 2 14.02 -14.42 -5.77
N MET A 3 13.28 -13.61 -5.01
CA MET A 3 13.30 -13.68 -3.56
C MET A 3 12.64 -15.00 -3.13
N GLY A 4 13.35 -15.81 -2.35
CA GLY A 4 12.78 -16.99 -1.70
C GLY A 4 11.62 -16.62 -0.77
N PRO A 5 10.94 -17.60 -0.15
CA PRO A 5 9.82 -17.31 0.74
C PRO A 5 10.31 -16.39 1.89
N VAL A 6 9.77 -15.18 1.92
CA VAL A 6 9.96 -14.23 3.03
C VAL A 6 9.33 -14.86 4.27
N SER A 7 10.03 -14.85 5.41
CA SER A 7 9.40 -15.29 6.66
C SER A 7 8.20 -14.38 6.97
N LEU A 8 7.18 -14.92 7.65
CA LEU A 8 5.98 -14.15 7.99
C LEU A 8 6.34 -12.89 8.78
N GLU A 9 7.27 -13.00 9.73
CA GLU A 9 7.76 -11.86 10.53
C GLU A 9 8.38 -10.77 9.66
N THR A 10 9.28 -11.14 8.74
CA THR A 10 9.88 -10.17 7.83
C THR A 10 8.85 -9.54 6.88
N ALA A 11 7.82 -10.29 6.47
CA ALA A 11 6.74 -9.75 5.67
C ALA A 11 5.88 -8.73 6.45
N ILE A 12 5.58 -9.02 7.71
CA ILE A 12 4.84 -8.10 8.60
C ILE A 12 5.64 -6.82 8.85
N ASP A 13 6.95 -6.93 9.11
CA ASP A 13 7.80 -5.75 9.33
C ASP A 13 7.86 -4.86 8.08
N LEU A 14 7.95 -5.46 6.90
CA LEU A 14 7.92 -4.73 5.64
C LEU A 14 6.56 -4.03 5.44
N GLU A 15 5.47 -4.74 5.66
CA GLU A 15 4.11 -4.20 5.54
C GLU A 15 3.89 -3.01 6.49
N ASN A 16 4.20 -3.16 7.77
CA ASN A 16 4.10 -2.10 8.78
C ASN A 16 4.82 -0.81 8.34
N ARG A 17 6.05 -0.94 7.83
CA ARG A 17 6.82 0.21 7.33
C ARG A 17 6.13 0.86 6.14
N THR A 18 5.64 0.06 5.20
CA THR A 18 4.93 0.60 4.03
C THR A 18 3.61 1.26 4.41
N GLN A 19 2.88 0.73 5.41
CA GLN A 19 1.65 1.30 5.91
C GLN A 19 1.89 2.69 6.54
N ILE A 20 2.90 2.84 7.39
CA ILE A 20 3.25 4.13 8.00
C ILE A 20 3.55 5.19 6.91
N LEU A 21 4.32 4.82 5.88
CA LEU A 21 4.74 5.74 4.84
C LEU A 21 3.57 6.17 3.93
N THR A 22 2.64 5.26 3.66
CA THR A 22 1.62 5.48 2.63
C THR A 22 0.29 5.97 3.19
N THR A 23 -0.05 5.66 4.44
CA THR A 23 -1.39 5.92 4.98
C THR A 23 -1.73 7.40 5.16
N HIS A 24 -0.72 8.26 5.25
CA HIS A 24 -0.90 9.71 5.42
C HIS A 24 -0.85 10.51 4.11
N THR A 25 -0.73 9.84 2.98
CA THR A 25 -0.67 10.46 1.64
C THR A 25 -2.07 10.82 1.14
N LYS A 26 -2.16 11.72 0.15
CA LYS A 26 -3.44 11.96 -0.56
C LYS A 26 -3.84 10.76 -1.40
N ASP A 27 -2.86 10.01 -1.90
CA ASP A 27 -3.08 8.79 -2.66
C ASP A 27 -3.77 7.69 -1.84
N GLN A 28 -3.59 7.65 -0.51
CA GLN A 28 -4.35 6.76 0.35
C GLN A 28 -5.86 7.05 0.29
N LYS A 29 -6.25 8.34 0.32
CA LYS A 29 -7.66 8.73 0.25
C LYS A 29 -8.27 8.37 -1.10
N GLU A 30 -7.49 8.51 -2.17
CA GLU A 30 -7.91 8.11 -3.51
C GLU A 30 -8.08 6.59 -3.62
N ALA A 31 -7.18 5.80 -3.05
CA ALA A 31 -7.30 4.34 -3.03
C ALA A 31 -8.61 3.91 -2.34
N VAL A 32 -8.92 4.47 -1.17
CA VAL A 32 -10.16 4.19 -0.44
C VAL A 32 -11.38 4.59 -1.25
N ARG A 33 -11.38 5.80 -1.82
CA ARG A 33 -12.51 6.30 -2.62
C ARG A 33 -12.74 5.45 -3.87
N ALA A 34 -11.69 5.14 -4.62
CA ALA A 34 -11.78 4.34 -5.84
C ALA A 34 -12.32 2.93 -5.57
N PHE A 35 -11.93 2.31 -4.45
CA PHE A 35 -12.46 1.03 -4.00
C PHE A 35 -13.96 1.10 -3.72
N LEU A 36 -14.42 2.09 -2.95
CA LEU A 36 -15.84 2.27 -2.63
C LEU A 36 -16.68 2.57 -3.88
N GLU A 37 -16.14 3.34 -4.82
CA GLU A 37 -16.78 3.71 -6.07
C GLU A 37 -16.66 2.62 -7.17
N LYS A 38 -15.96 1.51 -6.90
CA LYS A 38 -15.70 0.40 -7.86
C LYS A 38 -15.09 0.87 -9.18
N ARG A 39 -14.15 1.82 -9.11
CA ARG A 39 -13.40 2.33 -10.27
C ARG A 39 -11.90 2.17 -10.08
N ALA A 40 -11.15 2.36 -11.15
CA ALA A 40 -9.69 2.40 -11.07
C ALA A 40 -9.22 3.66 -10.28
N PRO A 41 -8.21 3.53 -9.39
CA PRO A 41 -7.61 4.67 -8.71
C PRO A 41 -6.70 5.47 -9.64
N VAL A 42 -6.57 6.79 -9.38
CA VAL A 42 -5.64 7.68 -10.08
C VAL A 42 -4.60 8.23 -9.10
N PHE A 43 -3.44 7.58 -9.04
CA PHE A 43 -2.35 7.98 -8.15
C PHE A 43 -1.55 9.15 -8.72
N LYS A 44 -1.12 10.06 -7.84
CA LYS A 44 -0.36 11.27 -8.21
C LYS A 44 0.99 11.39 -7.51
N ASN A 45 1.36 10.41 -6.70
CA ASN A 45 2.55 10.41 -5.85
C ASN A 45 2.54 11.59 -4.85
N GLN A 46 1.43 11.75 -4.12
CA GLN A 46 1.14 12.88 -3.23
C GLN A 46 0.48 12.46 -1.92
#